data_AF-A0A2V6XDH9-F1
#
_entry.id   AF-A0A2V6XDH9-F1
#
_cell.length_a   1.000
_cell.length_b   1.000
_cell.length_c   1.000
_cell.angle_alpha   90.00
_cell.angle_beta   90.00
_cell.angle_gamma   90.00
#
_symmetry.space_group_name_H-M   'P 1'
#
loop_
_entity.id
_entity.type
_entity.pdbx_description
1 polymer ?
#
loop_
_entity_poly.entity_id
_entity_poly.type
_entity_poly.pdbx_seq_one_letter_code
_entity_poly.pdbx_strand_id
1 'polypeptide(L)' 'MKILVTIKQVPDTATQVKIAADGKTIDPTGITWIVSPYDEFAVEEALRIKEKRGQGEVVVVS' A
#
# COMPACT_ATOMS: atom_id res chain seq x y z
N MET A 1 0.18 -15.25 -17.39
CA MET A 1 0.96 -15.14 -16.13
C MET A 1 0.08 -14.48 -15.09
N LYS A 2 0.20 -14.88 -13.82
CA LYS A 2 -0.51 -14.28 -12.70
C LYS A 2 0.51 -13.69 -11.72
N ILE A 3 0.38 -12.39 -11.42
CA ILE A 3 1.26 -11.66 -10.51
C ILE A 3 0.45 -11.32 -9.27
N LEU A 4 0.97 -11.68 -8.09
CA LEU A 4 0.42 -11.26 -6.81
C LEU A 4 1.25 -10.09 -6.28
N VAL A 5 0.60 -8.98 -5.94
CA VAL A 5 1.23 -7.82 -5.34
C VAL A 5 0.66 -7.64 -3.93
N THR A 6 1.52 -7.75 -2.92
CA THR A 6 1.15 -7.44 -1.53
C THR A 6 1.24 -5.95 -1.32
N ILE A 7 0.18 -5.35 -0.80
CA ILE A 7 0.12 -3.93 -0.47
C ILE A 7 -0.20 -3.76 1.01
N LYS A 8 0.04 -2.57 1.55
CA LYS A 8 -0.34 -2.24 2.92
C LYS A 8 -0.87 -0.82 2.99
N GLN A 9 -1.96 -0.65 3.72
CA GLN A 9 -2.46 0.66 4.11
C GLN A 9 -1.62 1.21 5.27
N VAL A 10 -1.12 2.44 5.14
CA VAL A 10 -0.26 3.12 6.12
C VAL A 10 -0.72 4.57 6.33
N PRO A 11 -0.36 5.23 7.44
CA PRO A 11 -0.56 6.66 7.60
C PRO A 11 0.13 7.44 6.49
N ASP A 12 -0.53 8.49 6.01
CA ASP A 12 0.04 9.41 5.04
C ASP A 12 1.36 9.99 5.55
N THR A 13 2.31 10.24 4.63
CA THR A 13 3.65 10.70 4.98
C THR A 13 3.69 12.08 5.64
N ALA A 14 2.66 12.90 5.46
CA ALA A 14 2.50 14.18 6.16
C ALA A 14 1.75 14.03 7.50
N THR A 15 1.22 12.86 7.83
CA THR A 15 0.50 12.61 9.09
C THR A 15 1.45 12.67 10.28
N GLN A 16 1.16 13.53 11.24
CA GLN A 16 1.85 13.52 12.52
C GLN A 16 1.30 12.40 13.42
N VAL A 17 2.06 11.30 13.55
CA VAL A 17 1.67 10.16 14.38
C VAL A 17 1.75 10.51 15.87
N LYS A 18 0.68 10.20 16.61
CA LYS A 18 0.61 10.32 18.07
C LYS A 18 0.44 8.94 18.71
N ILE A 19 1.02 8.76 19.89
CA ILE A 19 0.85 7.54 20.69
C ILE A 19 -0.45 7.68 21.49
N ALA A 20 -1.27 6.63 21.49
CA ALA A 20 -2.50 6.58 22.26
C ALA A 20 -2.21 6.54 23.78
N ALA A 21 -3.24 6.80 24.58
CA ALA A 21 -3.12 6.85 26.04
C ALA A 21 -2.69 5.51 26.67
N ASP A 22 -2.86 4.39 25.95
CA ASP A 22 -2.41 3.07 26.38
C ASP A 22 -0.89 2.86 26.29
N GLY A 23 -0.17 3.77 25.63
CA GLY A 23 1.27 3.69 25.39
C GLY A 23 1.71 2.56 24.45
N LYS A 24 0.77 1.90 23.77
CA LYS A 24 1.01 0.70 22.94
C LYS A 24 0.52 0.85 21.51
N THR A 25 -0.49 1.68 21.28
CA THR A 25 -1.09 1.89 19.95
C THR A 25 -0.89 3.32 19.47
N ILE A 26 -1.12 3.54 18.18
CA ILE A 26 -1.19 4.89 17.61
C ILE A 26 -2.63 5.41 17.75
N ASP A 27 -2.78 6.71 17.99
CA ASP A 27 -4.09 7.37 17.95
C ASP A 27 -4.52 7.53 16.48
N PRO A 28 -5.59 6.87 16.02
CA PRO A 28 -6.03 6.95 14.62
C PRO A 28 -6.72 8.28 14.29
N THR A 29 -7.00 9.13 15.28
CA THR A 29 -7.76 10.36 15.11
C THR A 29 -7.01 11.33 14.19
N GLY A 30 -7.62 11.66 13.05
CA GLY A 30 -7.06 12.59 12.07
C GLY A 30 -5.97 11.99 11.18
N ILE A 31 -5.73 10.66 11.22
CA ILE A 31 -4.85 9.99 10.27
C ILE A 31 -5.55 9.85 8.93
N THR A 32 -4.92 10.36 7.87
CA THR A 32 -5.24 9.99 6.49
C THR A 32 -4.50 8.71 6.16
N TRP A 33 -5.21 7.69 5.68
CA TRP A 33 -4.64 6.40 5.33
C TRP A 33 -4.45 6.27 3.83
N ILE A 34 -3.24 5.92 3.41
CA ILE A 34 -2.84 5.76 2.01
C ILE A 34 -2.32 4.34 1.76
N VAL A 35 -2.21 3.95 0.49
CA VAL A 35 -1.37 2.82 0.11
C VAL A 35 0.08 3.21 0.39
N SER A 36 0.88 2.30 0.94
CA SER A 36 2.32 2.52 1.11
C SER A 36 2.92 3.04 -0.20
N PRO A 37 3.67 4.16 -0.18
CA PRO A 37 4.27 4.71 -1.40
C PRO A 37 5.13 3.70 -2.15
N TYR A 38 5.77 2.76 -1.45
CA TYR A 38 6.56 1.68 -2.07
C TYR A 38 5.70 0.66 -2.81
N ASP A 39 4.51 0.39 -2.29
CA ASP A 39 3.60 -0.59 -2.84
C ASP A 39 2.94 -0.08 -4.12
N GLU A 40 2.79 1.25 -4.26
CA GLU A 40 2.37 1.88 -5.52
C GLU A 40 3.35 1.56 -6.67
N PHE A 41 4.66 1.60 -6.44
CA PHE A 41 5.66 1.19 -7.44
C PHE A 41 5.59 -0.30 -7.75
N ALA A 42 5.30 -1.14 -6.76
CA ALA A 42 5.15 -2.58 -6.97
C ALA A 42 3.94 -2.89 -7.86
N VAL A 43 2.82 -2.20 -7.64
CA VAL A 43 1.62 -2.30 -8.50
C VAL A 43 1.92 -1.81 -9.92
N GLU A 44 2.59 -0.67 -10.06
CA GLU A 44 2.97 -0.11 -11.36
C GLU A 44 3.85 -1.06 -12.17
N GLU A 45 4.90 -1.64 -11.57
CA GLU A 45 5.77 -2.56 -12.30
C GLU A 45 5.04 -3.86 -12.69
N ALA A 46 4.14 -4.37 -11.83
CA ALA A 46 3.31 -5.52 -12.18
C ALA A 46 2.41 -5.24 -13.39
N LEU A 47 1.83 -4.04 -13.47
CA LEU A 47 1.04 -3.59 -14.62
C LEU A 47 1.91 -3.50 -15.88
N ARG A 48 3.07 -2.86 -15.81
CA ARG A 48 4.03 -2.77 -16.93
C ARG A 48 4.44 -4.14 -17.47
N ILE A 49 4.69 -5.10 -16.58
CA ILE A 49 5.02 -6.47 -16.97
C ILE A 49 3.84 -7.14 -17.69
N LYS A 50 2.61 -6.96 -17.20
CA LYS A 50 1.39 -7.49 -17.84
C LYS A 50 1.21 -6.88 -19.24
N GLU A 51 1.36 -5.56 -19.38
CA GLU A 51 1.24 -4.84 -20.65
C GLU A 51 2.27 -5.31 -21.67
N LYS A 52 3.55 -5.38 -21.29
CA LYS A 52 4.64 -5.90 -22.15
C LYS A 52 4.37 -7.32 -22.67
N ARG A 53 3.62 -8.13 -21.92
CA ARG A 53 3.27 -9.50 -22.31
C ARG A 53 1.97 -9.59 -23.10
N GLY A 54 1.17 -8.53 -23.16
CA GLY A 54 -0.15 -8.50 -23.82
C GLY A 54 -1.22 -9.39 -23.16
N GLN A 55 -0.89 -10.14 -22.11
CA GLN A 55 -1.80 -11.04 -21.40
C GLN A 55 -1.34 -11.30 -19.97
N GLY A 56 -2.31 -11.54 -19.08
CA GLY A 56 -2.06 -11.90 -17.69
C GLY A 56 -3.02 -11.22 -16.72
N GLU A 57 -2.83 -11.55 -15.45
CA GLU A 57 -3.65 -11.08 -14.33
C GLU A 57 -2.72 -10.51 -13.25
N VAL A 58 -3.06 -9.33 -12.74
CA VAL A 58 -2.42 -8.74 -11.56
C VAL A 58 -3.47 -8.77 -10.46
N VAL A 59 -3.14 -9.40 -9.33
CA VAL A 59 -4.01 -9.50 -8.15
C VAL A 59 -3.32 -8.79 -6.99
N VAL A 60 -4.09 -7.98 -6.28
CA VAL A 60 -3.61 -7.23 -5.11
C VAL A 60 -4.16 -7.86 -3.84
N VAL A 61 -3.32 -7.95 -2.79
CA VAL A 61 -3.71 -8.45 -1.46
C VAL A 61 -3.16 -7.50 -0.40
N SER A 62 -3.98 -7.18 0.60
CA SER A 62 -3.60 -6.33 1.74
C SER A 62 -3.73 -7.05 3.07
#